data_AF-A0A8R7QY36-F1
#
_entry.id   AF-A0A8R7QY36-F1
#
_cell.length_a   1.000
_cell.length_b   1.000
_cell.length_c   1.000
_cell.angle_alpha   90.00
_cell.angle_beta   90.00
_cell.angle_gamma   90.00
#
_symmetry.space_group_name_H-M   'P 1'
#
loop_
_entity.id
_entity.type
_entity.pdbx_description
1 polymer ?
#
loop_
_entity_poly.entity_id
_entity_poly.type
_entity_poly.pdbx_seq_one_letter_code
_entity_poly.pdbx_strand_id
1 'polypeptide(L)'
;MAAAGDAGEKKMVTLKSSDGEEFEVEEAVAMESQTIRHMIEDDCADNGIPLPNVTSKILSKVIEYCNKHVQAKPADAAAAGAAAPDAAAPPAEDLKNWDAEFVKVDQATLFDLILAANFLNIKGLLDLTCQTVADMIKGKTPEEIRKTFNIKNDFTPEEEEEIRRENQWAFE
;
A
#
# COMPACT_ATOMS: atom_id res chain seq x y z
N MET A 1 44.35 -18.20 -8.69
CA MET A 1 43.43 -17.24 -9.36
C MET A 1 42.17 -17.19 -8.53
N ALA A 2 42.00 -16.12 -7.73
CA ALA A 2 40.77 -15.89 -6.99
C ALA A 2 39.71 -15.44 -8.01
N ALA A 3 38.65 -16.22 -8.17
CA ALA A 3 37.45 -15.75 -8.85
C ALA A 3 36.79 -14.74 -7.90
N ALA A 4 36.60 -13.52 -8.41
CA ALA A 4 35.90 -12.45 -7.74
C ALA A 4 34.51 -12.95 -7.31
N GLY A 5 34.16 -12.68 -6.05
CA GLY A 5 32.81 -12.92 -5.55
C GLY A 5 31.81 -12.14 -6.39
N ASP A 6 30.77 -12.84 -6.81
CA ASP A 6 29.55 -12.29 -7.38
C ASP A 6 29.00 -11.25 -6.40
N ALA A 7 29.19 -9.97 -6.72
CA ALA A 7 28.54 -8.88 -6.02
C ALA A 7 27.08 -8.92 -6.49
N GLY A 8 26.22 -9.56 -5.69
CA GLY A 8 24.84 -9.90 -6.03
C GLY A 8 24.15 -8.83 -6.88
N GLU A 9 23.95 -9.14 -8.17
CA GLU A 9 23.20 -8.30 -9.08
C GLU A 9 21.76 -8.20 -8.58
N LYS A 10 21.37 -6.99 -8.19
CA LYS A 10 19.97 -6.68 -7.93
C LYS A 10 19.25 -6.73 -9.28
N LYS A 11 18.45 -7.78 -9.49
CA LYS A 11 17.59 -7.88 -10.66
C LYS A 11 16.58 -6.74 -10.64
N MET A 12 16.40 -6.10 -11.79
CA MET A 12 15.50 -4.96 -11.97
C MET A 12 14.37 -5.35 -12.90
N VAL A 13 13.17 -4.84 -12.61
CA VAL A 13 11.97 -5.01 -13.43
C VAL A 13 11.46 -3.64 -13.83
N THR A 14 11.02 -3.50 -15.08
CA THR A 14 10.41 -2.26 -15.57
C THR A 14 8.89 -2.34 -15.40
N LEU A 15 8.28 -1.37 -14.73
CA LEU A 15 6.83 -1.20 -14.63
C LEU A 15 6.40 -0.01 -15.49
N LYS A 16 5.31 -0.14 -16.24
CA LYS A 16 4.80 0.93 -17.11
C LYS A 16 3.46 1.43 -16.61
N SER A 17 3.36 2.69 -16.22
CA SER A 17 2.12 3.29 -15.74
C SER A 17 1.12 3.54 -16.88
N SER A 18 -0.12 3.85 -16.51
CA SER A 18 -1.22 4.09 -17.45
C SER A 18 -1.04 5.35 -18.31
N ASP A 19 -0.25 6.31 -17.83
CA ASP A 19 0.15 7.53 -18.52
C ASP A 19 1.45 7.39 -19.32
N GLY A 20 2.01 6.17 -19.38
CA GLY A 20 3.13 5.82 -20.25
C GLY A 20 4.52 6.11 -19.67
N GLU A 21 4.61 6.41 -18.37
CA GLU A 21 5.90 6.50 -17.68
C GLU A 21 6.41 5.11 -17.31
N GLU A 22 7.74 4.94 -17.34
CA GLU A 22 8.40 3.69 -17.02
C GLU A 22 9.20 3.82 -15.71
N PHE A 23 9.09 2.82 -14.85
CA PHE A 23 9.72 2.78 -13.53
C PHE A 23 10.60 1.54 -13.43
N GLU A 24 11.89 1.71 -13.23
CA GLU A 24 12.79 0.61 -12.89
C GLU A 24 12.78 0.37 -11.38
N VAL A 25 12.41 -0.84 -10.98
CA VAL A 25 12.30 -1.25 -9.58
C VAL A 25 13.04 -2.55 -9.33
N GLU A 26 13.62 -2.69 -8.14
CA GLU A 26 14.25 -3.96 -7.74
C GLU A 26 13.19 -5.08 -7.73
N GLU A 27 13.56 -6.27 -8.21
CA GLU A 27 12.66 -7.42 -8.30
C GLU A 27 12.06 -7.77 -6.93
N ALA A 28 12.86 -7.65 -5.85
CA ALA A 28 12.40 -7.86 -4.48
C ALA A 28 11.29 -6.88 -4.06
N VAL A 29 11.32 -5.65 -4.56
CA VAL A 29 10.32 -4.61 -4.29
C VAL A 29 9.07 -4.87 -5.12
N ALA A 30 9.25 -5.22 -6.39
CA ALA A 30 8.17 -5.60 -7.30
C ALA A 30 7.41 -6.85 -6.81
N MET A 31 8.11 -7.81 -6.17
CA MET A 31 7.56 -9.04 -5.63
C MET A 31 6.62 -8.83 -4.41
N GLU A 32 6.58 -7.65 -3.79
CA GLU A 32 5.55 -7.34 -2.79
C GLU A 32 4.14 -7.35 -3.40
N SER A 33 4.03 -7.09 -4.71
CA SER A 33 2.80 -7.26 -5.47
C SER A 33 2.67 -8.71 -5.93
N GLN A 34 1.61 -9.41 -5.49
CA GLN A 34 1.35 -10.78 -5.96
C GLN A 34 1.03 -10.81 -7.46
N THR A 35 0.38 -9.77 -7.99
CA THR A 35 0.08 -9.65 -9.42
C THR A 35 1.38 -9.58 -10.25
N ILE A 36 2.31 -8.70 -9.86
CA ILE A 36 3.60 -8.55 -10.55
C ILE A 36 4.46 -9.80 -10.36
N ARG A 37 4.46 -10.38 -9.15
CA ARG A 37 5.18 -11.62 -8.86
C ARG A 37 4.82 -12.75 -9.83
N HIS A 38 3.52 -13.02 -10.03
CA HIS A 38 3.10 -14.05 -10.98
C HIS A 38 3.58 -13.74 -12.41
N MET A 39 3.59 -12.47 -12.82
CA MET A 39 4.11 -12.09 -14.15
C MET A 39 5.62 -12.29 -14.30
N ILE A 40 6.38 -12.11 -13.23
CA ILE A 40 7.82 -12.39 -13.21
C ILE A 40 8.07 -13.91 -13.23
N GLU A 41 7.35 -14.68 -12.42
CA GLU A 41 7.47 -16.14 -12.35
C GLU A 41 7.08 -16.83 -13.68
N ASP A 42 6.15 -16.24 -14.44
CA ASP A 42 5.74 -16.69 -15.78
C ASP A 42 6.64 -16.16 -16.92
N ASP A 43 7.79 -15.55 -16.61
CA ASP A 43 8.78 -15.02 -17.56
C ASP A 43 8.19 -13.98 -18.55
N CYS A 44 7.17 -13.23 -18.10
CA CYS A 44 6.46 -12.21 -18.89
C CYS A 44 6.92 -10.78 -18.58
N ALA A 45 8.05 -10.61 -17.90
CA ALA A 45 8.56 -9.31 -17.45
C ALA A 45 9.55 -8.64 -18.42
N ASP A 46 10.05 -9.35 -19.43
CA ASP A 46 11.15 -8.91 -20.32
C ASP A 46 10.89 -7.58 -21.06
N ASN A 47 9.64 -7.29 -21.41
CA ASN A 47 9.26 -6.06 -22.13
C ASN A 47 8.72 -4.96 -21.21
N GLY A 48 8.83 -5.16 -19.90
CA GLY A 48 8.21 -4.35 -18.86
C GLY A 48 6.73 -4.69 -18.65
N ILE A 49 6.28 -4.57 -17.40
CA ILE A 49 4.94 -4.95 -16.96
C ILE A 49 4.00 -3.75 -17.09
N PRO A 50 2.96 -3.81 -17.95
CA PRO A 50 2.01 -2.72 -18.12
C PRO A 50 0.98 -2.69 -16.99
N LEU A 51 0.80 -1.51 -16.39
CA LEU A 51 -0.14 -1.22 -15.30
C LEU A 51 -1.18 -0.18 -15.76
N PRO A 52 -2.14 -0.57 -16.63
CA PRO A 52 -3.05 0.37 -17.30
C PRO A 52 -4.03 1.08 -16.37
N ASN A 53 -4.16 0.63 -15.12
CA ASN A 53 -5.08 1.20 -14.14
C ASN A 53 -4.37 2.05 -13.07
N VAL A 54 -3.05 2.25 -13.18
CA VAL A 54 -2.26 2.96 -12.17
C VAL A 54 -1.48 4.08 -12.84
N THR A 55 -1.75 5.32 -12.45
CA THR A 55 -1.02 6.50 -12.95
C THR A 55 0.39 6.56 -12.36
N SER A 56 1.32 7.24 -13.03
CA SER A 56 2.69 7.47 -12.57
C SER A 56 2.79 7.97 -11.12
N LYS A 57 1.96 8.96 -10.76
CA LYS A 57 1.89 9.55 -9.42
C LYS A 57 1.58 8.51 -8.34
N ILE A 58 0.62 7.64 -8.62
CA ILE A 58 0.16 6.60 -7.68
C ILE A 58 1.17 5.45 -7.65
N LEU A 59 1.68 5.05 -8.82
CA LEU A 59 2.69 4.02 -8.94
C LEU A 59 3.96 4.39 -8.16
N SER A 60 4.41 5.64 -8.25
CA SER A 60 5.55 6.16 -7.48
C SER A 60 5.36 5.96 -5.97
N LYS A 61 4.16 6.25 -5.45
CA LYS A 61 3.83 6.06 -4.03
C LYS A 61 3.76 4.59 -3.64
N VAL A 62 3.19 3.74 -4.51
CA VAL A 62 3.17 2.29 -4.27
C VAL A 62 4.60 1.74 -4.20
N ILE A 63 5.47 2.16 -5.11
CA ILE A 63 6.88 1.76 -5.12
C ILE A 63 7.60 2.25 -3.86
N GLU A 64 7.34 3.49 -3.41
CA GLU A 64 7.88 4.03 -2.15
C GLU A 64 7.46 3.16 -0.95
N TYR A 65 6.18 2.79 -0.86
CA TYR A 65 5.66 1.89 0.17
C TYR A 65 6.35 0.52 0.15
N CYS A 66 6.41 -0.13 -1.02
CA CYS A 66 7.03 -1.44 -1.17
C CYS A 66 8.52 -1.40 -0.79
N ASN A 67 9.27 -0.37 -1.23
CA ASN A 67 10.68 -0.19 -0.88
C ASN A 67 10.87 -0.11 0.64
N LYS A 68 10.07 0.72 1.31
CA LYS A 68 10.16 0.89 2.76
C LYS A 68 9.88 -0.42 3.51
N HIS A 69 8.89 -1.19 3.07
CA HIS A 69 8.48 -2.43 3.71
C HIS A 69 9.43 -3.59 3.46
N VAL A 70 10.04 -3.68 2.27
CA VAL A 70 11.09 -4.65 1.97
C VAL A 70 12.33 -4.39 2.81
N GLN A 71 12.74 -3.13 2.94
CA GLN A 71 13.90 -2.76 3.78
C GLN A 71 13.64 -2.95 5.28
N ALA A 72 12.38 -2.89 5.72
CA ALA A 72 12.00 -3.11 7.10
C ALA A 72 11.87 -4.60 7.47
N LYS A 73 11.76 -5.51 6.49
CA LYS A 73 11.85 -6.95 6.76
C LYS A 73 13.29 -7.24 7.21
N PRO A 74 13.50 -7.95 8.34
CA PRO A 74 14.83 -8.38 8.70
C PRO A 74 15.36 -9.25 7.56
N ALA A 75 16.44 -8.79 6.91
CA ALA A 75 17.17 -9.61 5.96
C ALA A 75 17.45 -10.96 6.64
N ASP A 76 17.08 -12.05 5.98
CA ASP A 76 17.11 -13.41 6.53
C ASP A 76 18.29 -13.62 7.49
N ALA A 77 17.98 -13.76 8.78
CA ALA A 77 18.92 -14.15 9.83
C ALA A 77 19.32 -15.65 9.69
N ALA A 78 19.58 -16.09 8.46
CA ALA A 78 20.10 -17.42 8.14
C ALA A 78 21.63 -17.42 7.94
N ALA A 79 22.31 -16.27 8.01
CA ALA A 79 23.77 -16.22 7.82
C ALA A 79 24.47 -15.15 8.69
N ALA A 80 24.59 -15.41 9.99
CA ALA A 80 25.80 -15.12 10.77
C ALA A 80 25.57 -15.45 12.24
N GLY A 81 26.17 -16.54 12.71
CA GLY A 81 26.63 -16.57 14.09
C GLY A 81 27.63 -15.43 14.31
N ALA A 82 27.62 -14.88 15.52
CA ALA A 82 28.47 -13.80 16.05
C ALA A 82 27.87 -12.37 16.02
N ALA A 83 27.21 -12.06 17.12
CA ALA A 83 27.28 -10.81 17.89
C ALA A 83 27.72 -9.52 17.16
N ALA A 84 26.75 -8.64 16.89
CA ALA A 84 26.86 -7.18 17.05
C ALA A 84 25.44 -6.59 17.30
N PRO A 85 25.17 -5.89 18.41
CA PRO A 85 23.81 -5.46 18.79
C PRO A 85 23.34 -4.11 18.19
N ASP A 86 23.88 -3.64 17.06
CA ASP A 86 23.65 -2.27 16.58
C ASP A 86 23.17 -2.13 15.12
N ALA A 87 22.72 -3.21 14.48
CA ALA A 87 21.95 -3.11 13.24
C ALA A 87 20.48 -3.43 13.54
N ALA A 88 19.85 -2.55 14.32
CA ALA A 88 18.42 -2.65 14.59
C ALA A 88 17.67 -2.45 13.26
N ALA A 89 16.96 -3.49 12.81
CA ALA A 89 15.78 -3.28 11.98
C ALA A 89 14.97 -2.11 12.60
N PRO A 90 14.40 -1.20 11.80
CA PRO A 90 13.59 -0.13 12.36
C PRO A 90 12.59 -0.78 13.33
N PRO A 91 12.54 -0.36 14.62
CA PRO A 91 11.59 -0.92 15.55
C PRO A 91 10.22 -0.88 14.90
N ALA A 92 9.38 -1.90 15.11
CA ALA A 92 8.08 -1.98 14.45
C ALA A 92 7.20 -0.72 14.66
N GLU A 93 7.53 0.13 15.64
CA GLU A 93 6.96 1.47 15.82
C GLU A 93 7.39 2.51 14.77
N ASP A 94 8.64 2.51 14.32
CA ASP A 94 9.14 3.44 13.30
C ASP A 94 8.46 3.20 11.94
N LEU A 95 8.22 1.92 11.60
CA LEU A 95 7.48 1.56 10.39
C LEU A 95 6.01 2.01 10.49
N LYS A 96 5.36 1.78 11.63
CA LYS A 96 3.98 2.23 11.87
C LYS A 96 3.84 3.76 11.82
N ASN A 97 4.81 4.49 12.37
CA ASN A 97 4.81 5.95 12.31
C ASN A 97 5.00 6.43 10.86
N TRP A 98 5.89 5.79 10.10
CA TRP A 98 6.06 6.09 8.69
C TRP A 98 4.78 5.79 7.89
N ASP A 99 4.13 4.65 8.13
CA ASP A 99 2.85 4.28 7.51
C ASP A 99 1.76 5.32 7.80
N ALA A 100 1.68 5.77 9.05
CA ALA A 100 0.73 6.80 9.46
C ALA A 100 0.99 8.15 8.78
N GLU A 101 2.24 8.51 8.49
CA GLU A 101 2.56 9.70 7.69
C GLU A 101 2.34 9.47 6.18
N PHE A 102 2.63 8.28 5.68
CA PHE A 102 2.51 7.93 4.26
C PHE A 102 1.07 8.05 3.76
N VAL A 103 0.09 7.65 4.58
CA VAL A 103 -1.34 7.75 4.25
C VAL A 103 -1.96 9.12 4.50
N LYS A 104 -1.22 10.11 5.03
CA LYS A 104 -1.68 11.51 5.15
C LYS A 104 -1.61 12.23 3.81
N VAL A 105 -2.39 11.74 2.86
CA VAL A 105 -2.59 12.32 1.54
C VAL A 105 -4.03 12.83 1.40
N ASP A 106 -4.32 13.55 0.32
CA ASP A 106 -5.70 13.93 0.00
C ASP A 106 -6.57 12.69 -0.31
N GLN A 107 -7.89 12.83 -0.14
CA GLN A 107 -8.83 11.71 -0.29
C GLN A 107 -8.77 11.06 -1.68
N ALA A 108 -8.58 11.85 -2.74
CA ALA A 108 -8.51 11.30 -4.10
C ALA A 108 -7.28 10.40 -4.23
N THR A 109 -6.11 10.88 -3.79
CA THR A 109 -4.89 10.08 -3.76
C THR A 109 -5.05 8.83 -2.87
N LEU A 110 -5.73 8.94 -1.71
CA LEU A 110 -5.97 7.78 -0.83
C LEU A 110 -6.86 6.73 -1.52
N PHE A 111 -7.92 7.13 -2.21
CA PHE A 111 -8.79 6.21 -2.95
C PHE A 111 -8.06 5.57 -4.12
N ASP A 112 -7.25 6.34 -4.86
CA ASP A 112 -6.43 5.80 -5.93
C ASP A 112 -5.39 4.80 -5.40
N LEU A 113 -4.82 5.04 -4.21
CA LEU A 113 -3.93 4.08 -3.53
C LEU A 113 -4.67 2.79 -3.16
N ILE A 114 -5.92 2.86 -2.68
CA ILE A 114 -6.75 1.68 -2.38
C ILE A 114 -6.97 0.86 -3.66
N LEU A 115 -7.36 1.53 -4.75
CA LEU A 115 -7.61 0.88 -6.05
C LEU A 115 -6.33 0.23 -6.60
N ALA A 116 -5.20 0.94 -6.54
CA ALA A 116 -3.91 0.42 -6.97
C ALA A 116 -3.44 -0.76 -6.11
N ALA A 117 -3.57 -0.66 -4.78
CA ALA A 117 -3.20 -1.74 -3.86
C ALA A 117 -4.03 -3.01 -4.10
N ASN A 118 -5.33 -2.85 -4.36
CA ASN A 118 -6.21 -3.96 -4.71
C ASN A 118 -5.84 -4.57 -6.07
N PHE A 119 -5.60 -3.75 -7.09
CA PHE A 119 -5.22 -4.21 -8.44
C PHE A 119 -3.87 -4.96 -8.45
N LEU A 120 -2.88 -4.41 -7.73
CA LEU A 120 -1.54 -4.99 -7.59
C LEU A 120 -1.50 -6.11 -6.53
N ASN A 121 -2.60 -6.32 -5.80
CA ASN A 121 -2.71 -7.30 -4.72
C ASN A 121 -1.58 -7.16 -3.68
N ILE A 122 -1.43 -5.94 -3.16
CA ILE A 122 -0.47 -5.59 -2.10
C ILE A 122 -1.24 -5.50 -0.79
N LYS A 123 -1.35 -6.63 -0.07
CA LYS A 123 -2.19 -6.74 1.13
C LYS A 123 -1.86 -5.70 2.20
N GLY A 124 -0.59 -5.45 2.48
CA GLY A 124 -0.17 -4.48 3.51
C GLY A 124 -0.66 -3.06 3.22
N LEU A 125 -0.50 -2.60 1.97
CA LEU A 125 -0.95 -1.29 1.55
C LEU A 125 -2.48 -1.20 1.55
N LEU A 126 -3.16 -2.26 1.11
CA LEU A 126 -4.63 -2.31 1.10
C LEU A 126 -5.19 -2.24 2.53
N ASP A 127 -4.63 -3.02 3.46
CA ASP A 127 -5.06 -3.01 4.86
C ASP A 127 -4.82 -1.64 5.51
N LEU A 128 -3.64 -1.03 5.28
CA LEU A 128 -3.27 0.27 5.82
C LEU A 128 -4.22 1.38 5.34
N THR A 129 -4.49 1.42 4.04
CA THR A 129 -5.37 2.43 3.44
C THR A 129 -6.84 2.21 3.84
N CYS A 130 -7.32 0.96 3.89
CA CYS A 130 -8.66 0.63 4.39
C CYS A 130 -8.84 1.02 5.87
N GLN A 131 -7.83 0.74 6.70
CA GLN A 131 -7.84 1.11 8.12
C GLN A 131 -7.89 2.64 8.29
N THR A 132 -7.13 3.37 7.47
CA THR A 132 -7.16 4.84 7.48
C THR A 132 -8.55 5.39 7.19
N VAL A 133 -9.24 4.83 6.18
CA VAL A 133 -10.64 5.21 5.86
C VAL A 133 -11.59 4.83 7.00
N ALA A 134 -11.41 3.66 7.61
CA ALA A 134 -12.22 3.24 8.75
C ALA A 134 -12.04 4.19 9.96
N ASP A 135 -10.82 4.62 10.25
CA ASP A 135 -10.53 5.57 11.32
C ASP A 135 -11.08 6.97 11.04
N MET A 136 -11.19 7.37 9.76
CA MET A 136 -11.87 8.60 9.37
C MET A 136 -13.39 8.56 9.57
N ILE A 137 -13.99 7.37 9.66
CA ILE A 137 -15.42 7.14 9.89
C ILE A 137 -15.70 6.95 11.38
N LYS A 138 -14.77 6.32 12.11
CA LYS A 138 -14.92 5.97 13.52
C LYS A 138 -15.21 7.21 14.38
N GLY A 139 -16.28 7.14 15.16
CA GLY A 139 -16.67 8.20 16.10
C GLY A 139 -17.30 9.43 15.46
N LYS A 140 -17.54 9.44 14.14
CA LYS A 140 -18.26 10.52 13.46
C LYS A 140 -19.74 10.21 13.33
N THR A 141 -20.58 11.24 13.32
CA THR A 141 -22.00 11.08 13.03
C THR A 141 -22.24 10.79 11.54
N PRO A 142 -23.40 10.20 11.17
CA PRO A 142 -23.76 10.04 9.77
C PRO A 142 -23.71 11.34 8.96
N GLU A 143 -24.07 12.49 9.56
CA GLU A 143 -23.98 13.78 8.87
C GLU A 143 -22.52 14.21 8.63
N GLU A 144 -21.63 13.99 9.60
CA GLU A 144 -20.20 14.30 9.47
C GLU A 144 -19.50 13.39 8.45
N ILE A 145 -19.86 12.10 8.41
CA ILE A 145 -19.37 11.16 7.40
C ILE A 145 -19.84 11.62 6.01
N ARG A 146 -21.13 11.91 5.85
CA ARG A 146 -21.69 12.42 4.59
C ARG A 146 -20.97 13.68 4.12
N LYS A 147 -20.70 14.62 5.02
CA LYS A 147 -19.93 15.83 4.71
C LYS A 147 -18.47 15.53 4.35
N THR A 148 -17.81 14.65 5.11
CA THR A 148 -16.40 14.28 4.90
C THR A 148 -16.18 13.63 3.53
N PHE A 149 -17.10 12.74 3.13
CA PHE A 149 -17.01 11.99 1.87
C PHE A 149 -17.84 12.60 0.74
N ASN A 150 -18.39 13.81 0.95
CA ASN A 150 -19.25 14.51 0.00
C ASN A 150 -20.41 13.62 -0.55
N ILE A 151 -21.03 12.85 0.34
CA ILE A 151 -22.15 11.96 0.04
C ILE A 151 -23.45 12.73 0.23
N LYS A 152 -24.32 12.69 -0.78
CA LYS A 152 -25.66 13.29 -0.72
C LYS A 152 -26.57 12.41 0.17
N ASN A 153 -27.31 13.03 1.09
CA ASN A 153 -28.39 12.34 1.78
C ASN A 153 -29.53 12.07 0.78
N ASP A 154 -29.79 10.80 0.52
CA ASP A 154 -30.85 10.30 -0.35
C ASP A 154 -32.07 9.77 0.41
N PHE A 155 -32.04 9.79 1.75
CA PHE A 155 -33.17 9.46 2.60
C PHE A 155 -34.13 10.63 2.75
N THR A 156 -35.42 10.32 2.83
CA THR A 156 -36.43 11.26 3.30
C THR A 156 -36.31 11.47 4.82
N PRO A 157 -36.84 12.59 5.37
CA PRO A 157 -36.84 12.82 6.81
C PRO A 157 -37.52 11.69 7.60
N GLU A 158 -38.61 11.12 7.07
CA GLU A 158 -39.31 10.01 7.72
C GLU A 158 -38.45 8.72 7.75
N GLU A 159 -37.77 8.38 6.66
CA GLU A 159 -36.88 7.20 6.60
C GLU A 159 -35.66 7.37 7.51
N GLU A 160 -35.09 8.59 7.58
CA GLU A 160 -33.94 8.86 8.45
C GLU A 160 -34.32 8.78 9.94
N GLU A 161 -35.51 9.27 10.33
CA GLU A 161 -36.02 9.11 11.69
C GLU A 161 -36.27 7.64 12.04
N GLU A 162 -36.82 6.85 11.11
CA GLU A 162 -37.07 5.42 11.32
C GLU A 162 -35.76 4.64 11.48
N ILE A 163 -34.78 4.86 10.58
CA ILE A 163 -33.44 4.25 10.67
C ILE A 163 -32.74 4.65 11.97
N ARG A 164 -32.85 5.91 12.39
CA ARG A 164 -32.26 6.40 13.65
C ARG A 164 -32.92 5.74 14.86
N ARG A 165 -34.25 5.53 14.83
CA ARG A 165 -34.99 4.83 15.89
C ARG A 165 -34.59 3.35 15.98
N GLU A 166 -34.47 2.66 14.84
CA GLU A 166 -34.08 1.24 14.80
C GLU A 166 -32.62 1.01 15.24
N ASN A 167 -31.74 1.96 14.94
CA ASN A 167 -30.31 1.85 15.25
C ASN A 167 -29.90 2.61 16.51
N GLN A 168 -30.84 2.92 17.42
CA GLN A 168 -30.53 3.63 18.68
C GLN A 168 -29.42 2.94 19.49
N TRP A 169 -29.35 1.61 19.46
CA TRP A 169 -28.32 0.82 20.12
C TRP A 169 -26.88 1.16 19.70
N ALA A 170 -26.69 1.73 18.49
CA ALA A 170 -25.37 2.12 17.99
C ALA A 170 -24.94 3.52 18.45
N PHE A 171 -25.85 4.25 19.11
CA PHE A 171 -25.66 5.63 19.59
C PHE A 171 -25.77 5.76 21.12
N GLU A 172 -25.98 4.65 21.85
CA GLU A 172 -25.90 4.53 23.31
C GLU A 172 -24.48 4.18 23.79
#